data_AF-A0A433EAT3-F1
#
_entry.id   AF-A0A433EAT3-F1
#
_cell.length_a   1.000
_cell.length_b   1.000
_cell.length_c   1.000
_cell.angle_alpha   90.00
_cell.angle_beta   90.00
_cell.angle_gamma   90.00
#
_symmetry.space_group_name_H-M   'P 1'
#
loop_
_entity.id
_entity.type
_entity.pdbx_description
1 polymer ?
#
loop_
_entity_poly.entity_id
_entity_poly.type
_entity_poly.pdbx_seq_one_letter_code
_entity_poly.pdbx_strand_id
1 'polypeptide(L)'
;MINDSDIKNKLFEYYGLVYYFQPTHKEHADEEWIKLVSELSEFIYDNYQEPETVFAGCKFHFEPVMMSAYLRIAKGLEDNLYLLQSEKVKDFLIEQLKDKKWLSGHANFLRPLIMMNDRNLINDIAKNMPHLWEANFANTFLMEAVAKMKIPGFRKEMEQFLNSGAKILVRKAETYLKNEGKYKPV
;
A
#
# COMPACT_ATOMS: atom_id res chain seq x y z
N MET A 1 -17.13 0.80 -26.51
CA MET A 1 -17.44 0.87 -25.07
C MET A 1 -17.38 -0.54 -24.55
N ILE A 2 -16.40 -0.85 -23.71
CA ILE A 2 -16.37 -2.13 -23.00
C ILE A 2 -17.54 -2.09 -22.00
N ASN A 3 -18.32 -3.17 -21.92
CA ASN A 3 -19.48 -3.27 -21.03
C ASN A 3 -18.98 -3.31 -19.58
N ASP A 4 -19.64 -2.60 -18.64
CA ASP A 4 -19.31 -2.60 -17.21
C ASP A 4 -19.23 -4.03 -16.63
N SER A 5 -20.04 -4.95 -17.17
CA SER A 5 -19.98 -6.37 -16.81
C SER A 5 -18.66 -7.03 -17.20
N ASP A 6 -18.10 -6.69 -18.35
CA ASP A 6 -16.85 -7.26 -18.85
C ASP A 6 -15.65 -6.72 -18.05
N ILE A 7 -15.66 -5.43 -17.70
CA ILE A 7 -14.63 -4.81 -16.85
C ILE A 7 -14.61 -5.49 -15.47
N LYS A 8 -15.80 -5.68 -14.87
CA LYS A 8 -15.92 -6.36 -13.56
C LYS A 8 -15.44 -7.80 -13.63
N ASN A 9 -15.84 -8.56 -14.65
CA ASN A 9 -15.40 -9.94 -14.81
C ASN A 9 -13.88 -10.03 -14.95
N LYS A 10 -13.29 -9.18 -15.79
CA LYS A 10 -11.83 -9.12 -15.97
C LYS A 10 -11.09 -8.69 -14.70
N LEU A 11 -11.65 -7.77 -13.92
CA LEU A 11 -11.12 -7.43 -12.60
C LEU A 11 -11.10 -8.65 -11.67
N PHE A 12 -12.18 -9.44 -11.64
CA PHE A 12 -12.24 -10.66 -10.83
C PHE A 12 -11.23 -11.73 -11.30
N GLU A 13 -10.98 -11.84 -12.60
CA GLU A 13 -9.93 -12.72 -13.14
C GLU A 13 -8.55 -12.28 -12.62
N TYR A 14 -8.20 -11.00 -12.73
CA TYR A 14 -6.93 -10.50 -12.17
C TYR A 14 -6.84 -10.70 -10.66
N TYR A 15 -7.94 -10.47 -9.92
CA TYR A 15 -7.99 -10.75 -8.49
C TYR A 15 -7.70 -12.21 -8.18
N GLY A 16 -8.26 -13.14 -8.96
CA GLY A 16 -7.99 -14.57 -8.82
C GLY A 16 -6.52 -14.90 -9.04
N LEU A 17 -5.93 -14.39 -10.12
CA LEU A 17 -4.52 -14.63 -10.46
C LEU A 17 -3.55 -14.14 -9.38
N VAL A 18 -3.80 -12.96 -8.82
CA VAL A 18 -2.95 -12.39 -7.76
C VAL A 18 -3.20 -13.07 -6.41
N TYR A 19 -4.45 -13.36 -6.06
CA TYR A 19 -4.80 -13.98 -4.77
C TYR A 19 -4.29 -15.43 -4.68
N TYR A 20 -4.48 -16.21 -5.74
CA TYR A 20 -4.07 -17.62 -5.83
C TYR A 20 -2.74 -17.80 -6.56
N PHE A 21 -1.84 -16.81 -6.48
CA PHE A 21 -0.58 -16.83 -7.21
C PHE A 21 0.20 -18.12 -6.93
N GLN A 22 0.49 -18.85 -8.00
CA GLN A 22 1.36 -20.02 -8.02
C GLN A 22 2.31 -19.84 -9.21
N PRO A 23 3.62 -19.64 -8.98
CA PRO A 23 4.54 -19.40 -10.08
C PRO A 23 4.66 -20.64 -10.96
N THR A 24 4.75 -20.42 -12.26
CA THR A 24 5.04 -21.49 -13.22
C THR A 24 6.46 -22.00 -13.02
N HIS A 25 7.40 -21.08 -12.79
CA HIS A 25 8.80 -21.37 -12.51
C HIS A 25 9.27 -20.62 -11.26
N LYS A 26 9.71 -21.35 -10.23
CA LYS A 26 10.14 -20.74 -8.96
C LYS A 26 11.27 -19.72 -9.12
N GLU A 27 12.15 -19.91 -10.09
CA GLU A 27 13.27 -19.02 -10.38
C GLU A 27 12.85 -17.67 -11.01
N HIS A 28 11.66 -17.61 -11.60
CA HIS A 28 11.06 -16.40 -12.19
C HIS A 28 9.82 -15.93 -11.42
N ALA A 29 9.59 -16.46 -10.23
CA ALA A 29 8.38 -16.19 -9.46
C ALA A 29 8.21 -14.70 -9.10
N ASP A 30 9.31 -13.98 -8.90
CA ASP A 30 9.27 -12.54 -8.66
C ASP A 30 8.82 -11.77 -9.90
N GLU A 31 9.38 -12.07 -11.07
CA GLU A 31 8.99 -11.50 -12.36
C GLU A 31 7.53 -11.79 -12.71
N GLU A 32 7.08 -13.04 -12.53
CA GLU A 32 5.69 -13.44 -12.74
C GLU A 32 4.74 -12.67 -11.81
N TRP A 33 5.08 -12.56 -10.53
CA TRP A 33 4.26 -11.82 -9.56
C TRP A 33 4.21 -10.32 -9.85
N ILE A 34 5.36 -9.70 -10.13
CA ILE A 34 5.47 -8.28 -10.49
C ILE A 34 4.59 -7.98 -11.72
N LYS A 35 4.67 -8.83 -12.75
CA LYS A 35 3.84 -8.67 -13.95
C LYS A 35 2.35 -8.69 -13.62
N LEU A 36 1.89 -9.66 -12.82
CA LEU A 36 0.47 -9.77 -12.46
C LEU A 36 -0.01 -8.55 -11.65
N VAL A 37 0.78 -8.08 -10.68
CA VAL A 37 0.42 -6.92 -9.86
C VAL A 37 0.44 -5.63 -10.68
N SER A 38 1.40 -5.49 -11.60
CA SER A 38 1.45 -4.38 -12.54
C SER A 38 0.23 -4.37 -13.45
N GLU A 39 -0.09 -5.50 -14.09
CA GLU A 39 -1.25 -5.61 -14.98
C GLU A 39 -2.57 -5.34 -14.26
N LEU A 40 -2.74 -5.86 -13.05
CA LEU A 40 -3.92 -5.59 -12.22
C LEU A 40 -4.03 -4.10 -11.88
N SER A 41 -2.92 -3.47 -11.47
CA SER A 41 -2.92 -2.06 -11.04
C SER A 41 -3.19 -1.11 -12.20
N GLU A 42 -2.53 -1.31 -13.35
CA GLU A 42 -2.79 -0.52 -14.56
C GLU A 42 -4.19 -0.77 -15.10
N PHE A 43 -4.68 -2.02 -15.09
CA PHE A 43 -6.07 -2.31 -15.48
C PHE A 43 -7.09 -1.54 -14.61
N ILE A 44 -6.89 -1.54 -13.28
CA ILE A 44 -7.75 -0.76 -12.38
C ILE A 44 -7.67 0.73 -12.71
N TYR A 45 -6.46 1.25 -12.89
CA TYR A 45 -6.28 2.66 -13.23
C TYR A 45 -7.00 3.01 -14.53
N ASP A 46 -6.73 2.30 -15.62
CA ASP A 46 -7.26 2.63 -16.94
C ASP A 46 -8.79 2.56 -17.03
N ASN A 47 -9.45 1.74 -16.21
CA ASN A 47 -10.88 1.44 -16.33
C ASN A 47 -11.78 2.07 -15.28
N TYR A 48 -11.22 2.68 -14.21
CA TYR A 48 -11.99 3.28 -13.11
C TYR A 48 -11.64 4.76 -12.88
N GLN A 49 -11.54 5.53 -13.97
CA GLN A 49 -11.16 6.96 -13.96
C GLN A 49 -12.33 7.90 -13.63
N GLU A 50 -13.53 7.38 -13.40
CA GLU A 50 -14.68 8.19 -13.02
C GLU A 50 -14.48 8.83 -11.63
N PRO A 51 -15.06 10.03 -11.40
CA PRO A 51 -15.00 10.68 -10.10
C PRO A 51 -15.58 9.81 -8.98
N GLU A 52 -14.87 9.72 -7.86
CA GLU A 52 -15.35 9.03 -6.66
C GLU A 52 -16.32 9.93 -5.88
N THR A 53 -17.45 9.36 -5.47
CA THR A 53 -18.55 10.12 -4.84
C THR A 53 -19.02 9.54 -3.50
N VAL A 54 -18.57 8.34 -3.17
CA VAL A 54 -18.96 7.56 -1.99
C VAL A 54 -17.84 7.59 -0.94
N PHE A 55 -16.60 7.35 -1.36
CA PHE A 55 -15.45 7.26 -0.44
C PHE A 55 -14.79 8.61 -0.23
N ALA A 56 -15.10 9.24 0.91
CA ALA A 56 -14.49 10.50 1.31
C ALA A 56 -12.96 10.41 1.30
N GLY A 57 -12.33 11.37 0.64
CA GLY A 57 -10.87 11.45 0.56
C GLY A 57 -10.24 10.79 -0.66
N CYS A 58 -11.02 10.07 -1.47
CA CYS A 58 -10.64 9.60 -2.80
C CYS A 58 -11.20 10.55 -3.85
N LYS A 59 -10.44 10.78 -4.93
CA LYS A 59 -10.81 11.63 -6.08
C LYS A 59 -11.42 10.79 -7.21
N PHE A 60 -10.91 9.59 -7.42
CA PHE A 60 -11.31 8.70 -8.52
C PHE A 60 -11.66 7.31 -8.02
N HIS A 61 -12.56 6.62 -8.73
CA HIS A 61 -13.08 5.32 -8.32
C HIS A 61 -12.00 4.22 -8.33
N PHE A 62 -10.94 4.38 -9.11
CA PHE A 62 -9.80 3.46 -9.09
C PHE A 62 -9.15 3.39 -7.71
N GLU A 63 -9.17 4.46 -6.90
CA GLU A 63 -8.53 4.48 -5.58
C GLU A 63 -9.11 3.44 -4.60
N PRO A 64 -10.44 3.43 -4.33
CA PRO A 64 -11.04 2.38 -3.49
C PRO A 64 -11.04 0.98 -4.14
N VAL A 65 -11.07 0.89 -5.48
CA VAL A 65 -10.94 -0.40 -6.18
C VAL A 65 -9.53 -0.97 -5.97
N MET A 66 -8.49 -0.14 -6.11
CA MET A 66 -7.13 -0.50 -5.75
C MET A 66 -7.06 -0.97 -4.31
N MET A 67 -7.62 -0.24 -3.34
CA MET A 67 -7.62 -0.69 -1.94
C MET A 67 -8.23 -2.08 -1.73
N SER A 68 -9.20 -2.48 -2.56
CA SER A 68 -9.76 -3.83 -2.54
C SER A 68 -8.78 -4.88 -3.10
N ALA A 69 -8.01 -4.50 -4.12
CA ALA A 69 -6.94 -5.30 -4.72
C ALA A 69 -5.82 -5.63 -3.72
N TYR A 70 -5.52 -4.72 -2.79
CA TYR A 70 -4.48 -4.93 -1.76
C TYR A 70 -4.64 -6.26 -1.02
N LEU A 71 -5.85 -6.64 -0.62
CA LEU A 71 -6.07 -7.90 0.12
C LEU A 71 -5.63 -9.14 -0.69
N ARG A 72 -5.72 -9.05 -2.03
CA ARG A 72 -5.28 -10.11 -2.95
C ARG A 72 -3.77 -10.13 -3.05
N ILE A 73 -3.15 -8.96 -3.21
CA ILE A 73 -1.69 -8.78 -3.26
C ILE A 73 -1.05 -9.32 -1.96
N ALA A 74 -1.58 -8.91 -0.80
CA ALA A 74 -1.09 -9.36 0.50
C ALA A 74 -1.21 -10.87 0.67
N LYS A 75 -2.37 -11.44 0.32
CA LYS A 75 -2.58 -12.89 0.40
C LYS A 75 -1.62 -13.67 -0.50
N GLY A 76 -1.45 -13.24 -1.75
CA GLY A 76 -0.51 -13.85 -2.68
C GLY A 76 0.93 -13.87 -2.15
N LEU A 77 1.35 -12.80 -1.44
CA LEU A 77 2.65 -12.74 -0.76
C LEU A 77 2.71 -13.61 0.50
N GLU A 78 1.65 -13.66 1.31
CA GLU A 78 1.58 -14.53 2.50
C GLU A 78 1.72 -16.01 2.13
N ASP A 79 1.16 -16.44 1.00
CA ASP A 79 1.30 -17.80 0.48
C ASP A 79 2.65 -18.05 -0.19
N ASN A 80 3.40 -16.99 -0.50
CA ASN A 80 4.68 -17.03 -1.20
C ASN A 80 5.75 -16.19 -0.46
N LEU A 81 5.99 -16.49 0.82
CA LEU A 81 6.84 -15.67 1.70
C LEU A 81 8.26 -15.38 1.18
N TYR A 82 8.81 -16.22 0.29
CA TYR A 82 10.12 -15.96 -0.35
C TYR A 82 10.10 -14.68 -1.20
N LEU A 83 8.94 -14.26 -1.73
CA LEU A 83 8.79 -13.01 -2.47
C LEU A 83 8.97 -11.77 -1.57
N LEU A 84 8.68 -11.89 -0.26
CA LEU A 84 8.96 -10.81 0.71
C LEU A 84 10.46 -10.59 0.92
N GLN A 85 11.30 -11.51 0.46
CA GLN A 85 12.77 -11.40 0.49
C GLN A 85 13.36 -11.05 -0.89
N SER A 86 12.54 -10.92 -1.93
CA SER A 86 13.03 -10.58 -3.27
C SER A 86 13.30 -9.08 -3.37
N GLU A 87 14.55 -8.72 -3.68
CA GLU A 87 14.92 -7.34 -3.98
C GLU A 87 14.20 -6.81 -5.22
N LYS A 88 13.92 -7.66 -6.23
CA LYS A 88 13.14 -7.22 -7.41
C LYS A 88 11.72 -6.80 -7.03
N VAL A 89 11.06 -7.58 -6.16
CA VAL A 89 9.71 -7.27 -5.68
C VAL A 89 9.74 -5.97 -4.87
N LYS A 90 10.72 -5.84 -3.97
CA LYS A 90 10.91 -4.62 -3.18
C LYS A 90 11.14 -3.38 -4.05
N ASP A 91 12.06 -3.46 -5.01
CA ASP A 91 12.37 -2.36 -5.92
C ASP A 91 11.14 -1.96 -6.75
N PHE A 92 10.42 -2.94 -7.30
CA PHE A 92 9.16 -2.69 -8.01
C PHE A 92 8.16 -1.92 -7.13
N LEU A 93 7.91 -2.39 -5.91
CA LEU A 93 6.96 -1.74 -5.00
C LEU A 93 7.39 -0.32 -4.64
N ILE A 94 8.69 -0.07 -4.42
CA ILE A 94 9.25 1.25 -4.15
C ILE A 94 9.08 2.17 -5.36
N GLU A 95 9.31 1.70 -6.58
CA GLU A 95 9.07 2.48 -7.79
C GLU A 95 7.59 2.85 -7.94
N GLN A 96 6.67 1.93 -7.64
CA GLN A 96 5.25 2.25 -7.63
C GLN A 96 4.91 3.30 -6.56
N LEU A 97 5.59 3.34 -5.41
CA LEU A 97 5.38 4.40 -4.41
C LEU A 97 5.79 5.81 -4.86
N LYS A 98 6.69 5.91 -5.85
CA LYS A 98 7.14 7.21 -6.39
C LYS A 98 6.16 7.80 -7.39
N ASP A 99 5.38 6.97 -8.07
CA ASP A 99 4.45 7.42 -9.10
C ASP A 99 3.18 8.03 -8.48
N LYS A 100 3.13 9.36 -8.45
CA LYS A 100 2.04 10.12 -7.84
C LYS A 100 0.67 9.87 -8.46
N LYS A 101 0.57 9.23 -9.64
CA LYS A 101 -0.72 8.90 -10.26
C LYS A 101 -1.60 8.03 -9.38
N TRP A 102 -1.01 7.24 -8.48
CA TRP A 102 -1.74 6.27 -7.67
C TRP A 102 -2.57 6.89 -6.54
N LEU A 103 -2.33 8.14 -6.13
CA LEU A 103 -3.10 8.83 -5.07
C LEU A 103 -3.27 7.96 -3.80
N SER A 104 -4.48 7.69 -3.32
CA SER A 104 -4.71 6.81 -2.17
C SER A 104 -4.39 5.33 -2.46
N GLY A 105 -4.34 4.95 -3.73
CA GLY A 105 -3.94 3.62 -4.21
C GLY A 105 -2.50 3.22 -3.87
N HIS A 106 -1.61 4.17 -3.51
CA HIS A 106 -0.27 3.86 -3.00
C HIS A 106 -0.29 2.87 -1.82
N ALA A 107 -1.39 2.83 -1.06
CA ALA A 107 -1.60 1.87 0.01
C ALA A 107 -1.38 0.40 -0.43
N ASN A 108 -1.68 0.07 -1.69
CA ASN A 108 -1.51 -1.26 -2.25
C ASN A 108 -0.06 -1.72 -2.31
N PHE A 109 0.86 -0.79 -2.55
CA PHE A 109 2.28 -1.09 -2.67
C PHE A 109 3.00 -0.89 -1.34
N LEU A 110 2.53 0.07 -0.52
CA LEU A 110 3.11 0.36 0.79
C LEU A 110 2.92 -0.80 1.77
N ARG A 111 1.74 -1.42 1.81
CA ARG A 111 1.47 -2.50 2.77
C ARG A 111 2.36 -3.74 2.57
N PRO A 112 2.56 -4.26 1.35
CA PRO A 112 3.57 -5.27 1.08
C PRO A 112 4.96 -4.93 1.62
N LEU A 113 5.42 -3.68 1.43
CA LEU A 113 6.71 -3.22 1.99
C LEU A 113 6.70 -3.22 3.53
N ILE A 114 5.57 -2.87 4.16
CA ILE A 114 5.40 -2.98 5.63
C ILE A 114 5.46 -4.44 6.10
N MET A 115 4.93 -5.40 5.32
CA MET A 115 4.96 -6.83 5.65
C MET A 115 6.38 -7.39 5.68
N MET A 116 7.31 -6.81 4.92
CA MET A 116 8.74 -7.17 4.96
C MET A 116 9.39 -6.85 6.31
N ASN A 117 8.75 -6.01 7.14
CA ASN A 117 9.17 -5.68 8.51
C ASN A 117 10.59 -5.09 8.60
N ASP A 118 11.04 -4.40 7.55
CA ASP A 118 12.31 -3.68 7.51
C ASP A 118 12.12 -2.24 8.00
N ARG A 119 12.70 -1.96 9.17
CA ARG A 119 12.59 -0.66 9.85
C ARG A 119 13.32 0.45 9.11
N ASN A 120 14.45 0.15 8.47
CA ASN A 120 15.24 1.14 7.74
C ASN A 120 14.51 1.52 6.45
N LEU A 121 13.98 0.52 5.75
CA LEU A 121 13.17 0.72 4.56
C LEU A 121 11.94 1.59 4.83
N ILE A 122 11.17 1.30 5.88
CA ILE A 122 9.98 2.11 6.22
C ILE A 122 10.35 3.52 6.63
N ASN A 123 11.45 3.70 7.36
CA ASN A 123 11.98 5.04 7.68
C ASN A 123 12.34 5.83 6.41
N ASP A 124 13.01 5.19 5.45
CA ASP A 124 13.46 5.85 4.23
C ASP A 124 12.29 6.21 3.31
N ILE A 125 11.30 5.31 3.18
CA ILE A 125 10.05 5.61 2.48
C ILE A 125 9.35 6.80 3.14
N ALA A 126 9.17 6.74 4.46
CA ALA A 126 8.43 7.76 5.19
C ALA A 126 9.11 9.14 5.17
N LYS A 127 10.45 9.20 5.12
CA LYS A 127 11.21 10.45 5.01
C LYS A 127 11.27 11.00 3.59
N ASN A 128 11.51 10.13 2.61
CA ASN A 128 11.85 10.56 1.26
C ASN A 128 10.64 10.68 0.33
N MET A 129 9.47 10.20 0.76
CA MET A 129 8.23 10.23 -0.03
C MET A 129 7.10 10.96 0.72
N PRO A 130 7.21 12.29 0.95
CA PRO A 130 6.27 13.04 1.77
C PRO A 130 4.84 13.05 1.25
N HIS A 131 4.63 12.85 -0.06
CA HIS A 131 3.29 12.75 -0.65
C HIS A 131 2.48 11.58 -0.09
N LEU A 132 3.13 10.54 0.45
CA LEU A 132 2.45 9.42 1.10
C LEU A 132 1.76 9.82 2.40
N TRP A 133 2.21 10.89 3.06
CA TRP A 133 1.55 11.45 4.24
C TRP A 133 0.31 12.30 3.88
N GLU A 134 0.25 12.79 2.64
CA GLU A 134 -0.86 13.60 2.12
C GLU A 134 -1.98 12.73 1.51
N ALA A 135 -1.63 11.54 1.02
CA ALA A 135 -2.58 10.59 0.45
C ALA A 135 -3.38 9.86 1.54
N ASN A 136 -4.71 9.89 1.43
CA ASN A 136 -5.58 9.15 2.34
C ASN A 136 -5.28 7.65 2.25
N PHE A 137 -5.49 6.94 3.36
CA PHE A 137 -5.14 5.53 3.58
C PHE A 137 -3.64 5.22 3.59
N ALA A 138 -2.85 5.70 2.61
CA ALA A 138 -1.40 5.54 2.62
C ALA A 138 -0.79 6.16 3.89
N ASN A 139 -1.22 7.36 4.26
CA ASN A 139 -0.81 8.04 5.48
C ASN A 139 -1.14 7.24 6.75
N THR A 140 -2.28 6.55 6.77
CA THR A 140 -2.75 5.77 7.90
C THR A 140 -1.89 4.52 8.06
N PHE A 141 -1.56 3.82 6.97
CA PHE A 141 -0.66 2.67 7.02
C PHE A 141 0.76 3.05 7.38
N LEU A 142 1.24 4.20 6.87
CA LEU A 142 2.54 4.73 7.22
C LEU A 142 2.62 5.11 8.70
N MET A 143 1.59 5.77 9.23
CA MET A 143 1.44 6.08 10.66
C MET A 143 1.48 4.80 11.51
N GLU A 144 0.68 3.80 11.14
CA GLU A 144 0.64 2.53 11.88
C GLU A 144 1.99 1.79 11.85
N ALA A 145 2.67 1.78 10.70
CA ALA A 145 3.97 1.14 10.54
C ALA A 145 5.04 1.84 11.37
N VAL A 146 5.18 3.16 11.25
CA VAL A 146 6.12 3.98 12.02
C VAL A 146 5.89 3.80 13.52
N ALA A 147 4.62 3.79 13.97
CA ALA A 147 4.29 3.57 15.37
C ALA A 147 4.59 2.16 15.85
N LYS A 148 4.21 1.14 15.08
CA LYS A 148 4.45 -0.28 15.40
C LYS A 148 5.95 -0.59 15.47
N MET A 149 6.72 -0.08 14.51
CA MET A 149 8.17 -0.29 14.39
C MET A 149 8.97 0.68 15.27
N LYS A 150 8.29 1.56 16.01
CA LYS A 150 8.90 2.54 16.92
C LYS A 150 10.00 3.34 16.21
N ILE A 151 9.70 3.87 15.03
CA ILE A 151 10.64 4.69 14.25
C ILE A 151 10.51 6.14 14.74
N PRO A 152 11.57 6.78 15.28
CA PRO A 152 11.51 8.17 15.72
C PRO A 152 11.54 9.17 14.56
N GLY A 153 11.14 10.42 14.84
CA GLY A 153 11.32 11.55 13.92
C GLY A 153 10.08 11.95 13.13
N PHE A 154 8.93 11.34 13.43
CA PHE A 154 7.66 11.56 12.74
C PHE A 154 6.59 12.23 13.61
N ARG A 155 7.01 13.04 14.58
CA ARG A 155 6.11 13.79 15.49
C ARG A 155 5.07 14.59 14.73
N LYS A 156 5.50 15.40 13.76
CA LYS A 156 4.63 16.32 13.02
C LYS A 156 3.58 15.55 12.22
N GLU A 157 3.96 14.44 11.63
CA GLU A 157 3.09 13.55 10.85
C GLU A 157 2.05 12.89 11.78
N MET A 158 2.47 12.48 12.99
CA MET A 158 1.58 11.87 13.99
C MET A 158 0.55 12.84 14.56
N GLU A 159 0.93 14.11 14.74
CA GLU A 159 0.04 15.17 15.23
C GLU A 159 -1.18 15.38 14.32
N GLN A 160 -1.07 15.10 13.01
CA GLN A 160 -2.18 15.20 12.06
C GLN A 160 -3.35 14.27 12.41
N PHE A 161 -3.08 13.15 13.09
CA PHE A 161 -4.09 12.14 13.42
C PHE A 161 -4.85 12.42 14.72
N LEU A 162 -4.40 13.39 15.53
CA LEU A 162 -5.04 13.72 16.82
C LEU A 162 -6.48 14.23 16.65
N ASN A 163 -6.78 14.84 15.50
CA ASN A 163 -8.11 15.38 15.18
C ASN A 163 -8.83 14.58 14.09
N SER A 164 -8.39 13.35 13.81
CA SER A 164 -8.95 12.52 12.73
C SER A 164 -10.38 12.03 12.96
N GLY A 165 -10.96 12.24 14.15
CA GLY A 165 -12.27 11.69 14.55
C GLY A 165 -12.28 10.17 14.78
N ALA A 166 -11.31 9.44 14.23
CA ALA A 166 -11.14 8.01 14.42
C ALA A 166 -10.40 7.73 15.73
N LYS A 167 -11.13 7.37 16.80
CA LYS A 167 -10.59 7.10 18.15
C LYS A 167 -9.38 6.17 18.16
N ILE A 168 -9.34 5.17 17.28
CA ILE A 168 -8.21 4.24 17.18
C ILE A 168 -6.93 4.91 16.67
N LEU A 169 -7.05 5.78 15.66
CA LEU A 169 -5.91 6.50 15.09
C LEU A 169 -5.38 7.55 16.08
N VAL A 170 -6.29 8.27 16.74
CA VAL A 170 -5.95 9.22 17.81
C VAL A 170 -5.14 8.53 18.91
N ARG A 171 -5.63 7.42 19.45
CA ARG A 171 -4.94 6.67 20.51
C ARG A 171 -3.55 6.18 20.09
N LYS A 172 -3.39 5.74 18.84
CA LYS A 172 -2.09 5.31 18.30
C LYS A 172 -1.12 6.49 18.20
N ALA A 173 -1.57 7.62 17.66
CA ALA A 173 -0.77 8.85 17.58
C ALA A 173 -0.36 9.36 18.97
N GLU A 174 -1.28 9.45 19.93
CA GLU A 174 -0.96 9.84 21.31
C GLU A 174 0.07 8.90 21.96
N THR A 175 -0.09 7.59 21.76
CA THR A 175 0.85 6.58 22.27
C THR A 175 2.23 6.76 21.66
N TYR A 176 2.31 7.03 20.35
CA TYR A 176 3.56 7.36 19.67
C TYR A 176 4.19 8.61 20.27
N LEU A 177 3.46 9.72 20.33
CA LEU A 177 3.95 11.03 20.74
C LEU A 177 4.47 11.04 22.18
N LYS A 178 3.84 10.25 23.06
CA LYS A 178 4.28 10.06 24.46
C LYS A 178 5.58 9.27 24.59
N ASN A 179 5.88 8.38 23.64
CA ASN A 179 6.99 7.43 23.75
C ASN A 179 8.11 7.65 22.75
N GLU A 180 7.96 8.55 21.77
CA GLU A 180 8.93 8.79 20.70
C GLU A 180 10.36 9.01 21.21
N GLY A 181 10.54 9.80 22.26
CA GLY A 181 11.86 10.06 22.85
C GLY A 181 12.56 8.82 23.44
N LYS A 182 11.86 7.68 23.53
CA LYS A 182 12.39 6.39 24.00
C LYS A 182 12.75 5.45 22.84
N TYR A 183 12.44 5.82 21.61
CA TYR A 183 12.68 4.98 20.45
C TYR A 183 14.15 5.06 20.04
N LYS A 184 14.71 3.92 19.64
CA LYS A 184 16.10 3.87 19.16
C LYS A 184 16.20 4.63 17.84
N PRO A 185 17.31 5.29 17.51
CA PRO A 185 17.55 5.78 16.16
C PRO A 185 17.43 4.65 15.12
N VAL A 186 17.13 5.03 13.87
CA VAL A 186 17.23 4.15 12.70
C VAL A 186 18.61 4.35 12.10
#